data_AF-A0A2B7XEC8-F1
#
_entry.id   AF-A0A2B7XEC8-F1
#
_cell.length_a   1.000
_cell.length_b   1.000
_cell.length_c   1.000
_cell.angle_alpha   90.00
_cell.angle_beta   90.00
_cell.angle_gamma   90.00
#
_symmetry.space_group_name_H-M   'P 1'
#
loop_
_entity.id
_entity.type
_entity.pdbx_description
1 polymer ?
#
loop_
_entity_poly.entity_id
_entity_poly.type
_entity_poly.pdbx_seq_one_letter_code
_entity_poly.pdbx_strand_id
1 'polypeptide(L)'
;MNGTNILPSRSALIANKSGNAQAQPQAQGRSQQGHPELKGRGSPSLLDLPSEIHLQLMSWLNFRDLQMLRATNSYFRNLPSDIEVARIRRDYVADLVRAETKEVAESAASASATFPSNSIDDNGRSTSPQRLTCYSCLRYLPIHSFSTTQTTRRRGKGHADASKRFCVTCALRLRKWEPGITLSFSWGEAVYCRRCRNLMPLGESAAEWARIFGLCEGCRAVLGIPNWHQHEDGGAQAFWYGAKELLDRTFAERGRGRESERVDMWEELRKKIAVLRLSEELEV
;
A
#
# COMPACT_ATOMS: atom_id res chain seq x y z
N MET A 1 -17.83 33.44 18.52
CA MET A 1 -18.07 32.22 19.31
C MET A 1 -16.72 31.57 19.55
N ASN A 2 -16.18 31.84 20.74
CA ASN A 2 -14.87 31.39 21.20
C ASN A 2 -14.95 29.91 21.62
N GLY A 3 -14.01 29.10 21.13
CA GLY A 3 -13.86 27.71 21.48
C GLY A 3 -12.40 27.38 21.75
N THR A 4 -11.92 27.81 22.91
CA THR A 4 -10.66 27.36 23.52
C THR A 4 -10.71 25.87 23.80
N ASN A 5 -9.77 25.09 23.25
CA ASN A 5 -9.52 23.72 23.73
C ASN A 5 -8.08 23.61 24.21
N ILE A 6 -7.99 23.63 25.53
CA ILE A 6 -6.84 23.43 26.39
C ILE A 6 -6.56 21.92 26.47
N LEU A 7 -5.29 21.54 26.26
CA LEU A 7 -4.76 20.21 26.56
C LEU A 7 -4.57 20.02 28.08
N PRO A 8 -4.83 18.82 28.62
CA PRO A 8 -4.07 18.27 29.74
C PRO A 8 -3.26 17.06 29.26
N SER A 9 -1.93 17.07 29.35
CA SER A 9 -1.06 16.89 30.52
C SER A 9 -0.81 15.42 30.88
N ARG A 10 0.49 15.09 30.89
CA ARG A 10 1.15 13.81 31.19
C ARG A 10 1.00 13.43 32.67
N SER A 11 0.75 12.15 32.92
CA SER A 11 1.24 11.29 34.04
C SER A 11 0.56 9.91 33.82
N ALA A 12 1.12 8.73 34.05
CA ALA A 12 2.16 8.33 35.00
C ALA A 12 2.95 7.11 34.49
N LEU A 13 4.13 6.98 35.09
CA LEU A 13 5.06 5.86 35.06
C LEU A 13 4.41 4.57 35.60
N ILE A 14 4.65 3.43 34.94
CA ILE A 14 4.71 2.13 35.62
C ILE A 14 6.00 1.45 35.18
N ALA A 15 6.88 1.29 36.16
CA ALA A 15 8.10 0.52 36.11
C ALA A 15 7.78 -0.98 36.12
N ASN A 16 8.53 -1.78 35.35
CA ASN A 16 8.71 -3.19 35.66
C ASN A 16 10.19 -3.57 35.51
N LYS A 17 10.80 -3.80 36.67
CA LYS A 17 12.11 -4.42 36.89
C LYS A 17 11.95 -5.94 36.86
N SER A 18 12.71 -6.63 36.03
CA SER A 18 13.23 -8.00 36.28
C SER A 18 14.34 -8.22 35.25
N GLY A 19 15.62 -8.36 35.60
CA GLY A 19 16.16 -9.15 36.69
C GLY A 19 16.57 -10.51 36.12
N ASN A 20 17.77 -10.62 35.56
CA ASN A 20 18.53 -11.87 35.61
C ASN A 20 20.01 -11.60 35.37
N ALA A 21 20.77 -11.74 36.44
CA ALA A 21 22.21 -11.75 36.47
C ALA A 21 22.70 -13.16 36.11
N GLN A 22 23.66 -13.25 35.20
CA GLN A 22 24.49 -14.43 35.05
C GLN A 22 25.94 -14.01 35.24
N ALA A 23 26.49 -14.49 36.35
CA ALA A 23 27.89 -14.38 36.73
C ALA A 23 28.72 -15.39 35.94
N GLN A 24 29.92 -14.99 35.50
CA GLN A 24 31.08 -15.89 35.28
C GLN A 24 32.37 -15.08 35.00
N PRO A 25 33.57 -15.70 35.08
CA PRO A 25 34.45 -15.58 36.23
C PRO A 25 35.72 -14.75 35.97
N GLN A 26 36.33 -14.34 37.07
CA GLN A 26 37.65 -13.72 37.15
C GLN A 26 38.74 -14.63 36.55
N ALA A 27 39.46 -14.12 35.56
CA ALA A 27 40.80 -14.58 35.21
C ALA A 27 41.78 -13.43 35.46
N GLN A 28 42.56 -13.57 36.54
CA GLN A 28 43.71 -12.73 36.85
C GLN A 28 44.84 -13.08 35.89
N GLY A 29 45.25 -12.11 35.06
CA GLY A 29 46.35 -12.25 34.11
C GLY A 29 47.19 -10.97 34.04
N ARG A 30 48.30 -10.98 34.80
CA ARG A 30 49.55 -10.23 34.64
C ARG A 30 49.52 -8.86 33.93
N SER A 31 49.78 -7.82 34.73
CA SER A 31 50.29 -6.52 34.29
C SER A 31 51.62 -6.67 33.52
N GLN A 32 51.60 -6.35 32.23
CA GLN A 32 52.81 -5.97 31.50
C GLN A 32 52.79 -4.45 31.32
N GLN A 33 53.68 -3.77 32.05
CA GLN A 33 54.04 -2.38 31.82
C GLN A 33 54.87 -2.32 30.53
N GLY A 34 54.20 -2.09 29.42
CA GLY A 34 54.81 -1.69 28.14
C GLY A 34 54.49 -0.23 27.87
N HIS A 35 55.51 0.56 27.55
CA HIS A 35 55.41 1.97 27.18
C HIS A 35 54.30 2.25 26.14
N PRO A 36 53.64 3.42 26.20
CA PRO A 36 52.52 3.76 25.34
C PRO A 36 53.01 4.08 23.92
N GLU A 37 53.14 3.05 23.09
CA GLU A 37 53.09 3.24 21.65
C GLU A 37 51.73 3.89 21.32
N LEU A 38 51.79 5.06 20.69
CA LEU A 38 50.66 5.74 20.06
C LEU A 38 50.12 4.87 18.91
N LYS A 39 49.52 3.72 19.26
CA LYS A 39 48.72 2.89 18.37
C LYS A 39 47.69 3.81 17.74
N GLY A 40 47.80 3.96 16.42
CA GLY A 40 47.02 4.89 15.62
C GLY A 40 45.58 4.92 16.10
N ARG A 41 45.19 6.07 16.67
CA ARG A 41 43.80 6.30 17.06
C ARG A 41 42.98 6.10 15.79
N GLY A 42 42.24 5.00 15.73
CA GLY A 42 41.23 4.79 14.71
C GLY A 42 40.36 6.06 14.64
N SER A 43 40.03 6.48 13.43
CA SER A 43 39.16 7.63 13.24
C SER A 43 37.90 7.43 14.09
N PRO A 44 37.50 8.42 14.90
CA PRO A 44 36.33 8.28 15.76
C PRO A 44 35.13 7.87 14.90
N SER A 45 34.49 6.77 15.29
CA SER A 45 33.29 6.26 14.61
C SER A 45 32.08 7.05 15.06
N LEU A 46 31.05 7.13 14.20
CA LEU A 46 29.76 7.70 14.59
C LEU A 46 29.21 7.01 15.85
N LEU A 47 29.41 5.70 15.96
CA LEU A 47 28.92 4.90 17.09
C LEU A 47 29.64 5.20 18.42
N ASP A 48 30.78 5.89 18.38
CA ASP A 48 31.52 6.28 19.58
C ASP A 48 30.92 7.54 20.24
N LEU A 49 29.95 8.19 19.60
CA LEU A 49 29.26 9.34 20.15
C LEU A 49 28.24 8.93 21.23
N PRO A 50 27.97 9.79 22.24
CA PRO A 50 26.89 9.57 23.21
C PRO A 50 25.51 9.46 22.55
N SER A 51 24.61 8.67 23.16
CA SER A 51 23.24 8.46 22.66
C SER A 51 22.44 9.75 22.52
N GLU A 52 22.71 10.75 23.34
CA GLU A 52 22.08 12.07 23.30
C GLU A 52 22.37 12.77 21.97
N ILE A 53 23.60 12.65 21.47
CA ILE A 53 24.01 13.21 20.18
C ILE A 53 23.32 12.45 19.04
N HIS A 54 23.20 11.13 19.14
CA HIS A 54 22.44 10.35 18.15
C HIS A 54 20.96 10.74 18.09
N LEU A 55 20.31 10.90 19.23
CA LEU A 55 18.91 11.36 19.30
C LEU A 55 18.76 12.77 18.73
N GLN A 56 19.70 13.67 19.04
CA GLN A 56 19.71 15.01 18.48
C GLN A 56 19.85 14.95 16.96
N LEU A 57 20.83 14.22 16.42
CA LEU A 57 21.02 14.03 14.98
C LEU A 57 19.73 13.51 14.31
N MET A 58 19.08 12.51 14.90
CA MET A 58 17.85 11.93 14.37
C MET A 58 16.67 12.92 14.37
N SER A 59 16.65 13.90 15.28
CA SER A 59 15.62 14.94 15.29
C SER A 59 15.69 15.89 14.08
N TRP A 60 16.85 15.96 13.41
CA TRP A 60 17.05 16.75 12.19
C TRP A 60 16.79 15.95 10.90
N LEU A 61 16.59 14.64 11.01
CA LEU A 61 16.35 13.79 9.84
C LEU A 61 14.86 13.80 9.47
N ASN A 62 14.57 13.94 8.18
CA ASN A 62 13.23 13.65 7.69
C ASN A 62 12.94 12.14 7.79
N PHE A 63 11.67 11.76 7.61
CA PHE A 63 11.26 10.36 7.76
C PHE A 63 12.03 9.41 6.83
N ARG A 64 12.37 9.83 5.61
CA ARG A 64 13.08 8.97 4.65
C ARG A 64 14.52 8.71 5.11
N ASP A 65 15.23 9.75 5.51
CA ASP A 65 16.62 9.64 5.96
C ASP A 65 16.70 8.87 7.29
N LEU A 66 15.72 9.06 8.17
CA LEU A 66 15.57 8.25 9.38
C LEU A 66 15.39 6.77 9.03
N GLN A 67 14.55 6.42 8.06
CA GLN A 67 14.38 5.01 7.65
C GLN A 67 15.66 4.43 7.05
N MET A 68 16.42 5.22 6.27
CA MET A 68 17.72 4.79 5.77
C MET A 68 18.71 4.52 6.91
N LEU A 69 18.82 5.43 7.88
CA LEU A 69 19.67 5.25 9.05
C LEU A 69 19.25 4.02 9.89
N ARG A 70 17.95 3.81 10.08
CA ARG A 70 17.43 2.62 10.78
C ARG A 70 17.72 1.30 10.05
N ALA A 71 17.93 1.34 8.74
CA ALA A 71 18.24 0.16 7.95
C ALA A 71 19.74 -0.22 7.99
N THR A 72 20.63 0.70 8.40
CA THR A 72 22.08 0.42 8.42
C THR A 72 22.53 -0.33 9.67
N ASN A 73 21.88 -0.14 10.82
CA ASN A 73 22.31 -0.71 12.10
C ASN A 73 21.13 -0.97 13.06
N SER A 74 21.17 -2.09 13.79
CA SER A 74 20.16 -2.46 14.80
C SER A 74 20.07 -1.46 15.96
N TYR A 75 21.18 -0.82 16.33
CA TYR A 75 21.21 0.28 17.30
C TYR A 75 20.27 1.41 16.87
N PHE A 76 20.50 2.01 15.70
CA PHE A 76 19.66 3.10 15.19
C PHE A 76 18.23 2.64 14.90
N ARG A 77 18.01 1.36 14.56
CA ARG A 77 16.66 0.82 14.37
C ARG A 77 15.80 0.92 15.63
N ASN A 78 16.40 0.66 16.79
CA ASN A 78 15.74 0.54 18.09
C ASN A 78 15.86 1.81 18.95
N LEU A 79 16.76 2.72 18.59
CA LEU A 79 16.97 3.97 19.32
C LEU A 79 15.72 4.87 19.36
N PRO A 80 14.99 5.14 18.26
CA PRO A 80 13.76 5.92 18.32
C PRO A 80 12.59 5.03 18.74
N SER A 81 11.70 5.56 19.58
CA SER A 81 10.46 4.86 19.91
C SER A 81 9.54 4.75 18.68
N ASP A 82 8.71 3.70 18.62
CA ASP A 82 7.73 3.54 17.53
C ASP A 82 6.74 4.72 17.47
N ILE A 83 6.45 5.34 18.60
CA ILE A 83 5.60 6.53 18.71
C ILE A 83 6.27 7.73 18.02
N GLU A 84 7.57 7.96 18.25
CA GLU A 84 8.31 9.02 17.57
C GLU A 84 8.42 8.76 16.07
N VAL A 85 8.70 7.52 15.66
CA VAL A 85 8.73 7.15 14.24
C VAL A 85 7.38 7.42 13.58
N ALA A 86 6.26 7.08 14.25
CA ALA A 86 4.92 7.34 13.75
C ALA A 86 4.61 8.83 13.68
N ARG A 87 5.07 9.63 14.65
CA ARG A 87 4.95 11.09 14.64
C ARG A 87 5.71 11.70 13.46
N ILE A 88 7.00 11.39 13.34
CA ILE A 88 7.87 11.89 12.25
C ILE A 88 7.29 11.52 10.88
N ARG A 89 6.72 10.31 10.74
CA ARG A 89 6.03 9.90 9.51
C ARG A 89 4.81 10.77 9.21
N ARG A 90 3.99 11.05 10.23
CA ARG A 90 2.77 11.86 10.08
C ARG A 90 3.12 13.27 9.64
N ASP A 91 4.12 13.87 10.27
CA ASP A 91 4.57 15.23 9.96
C ASP A 91 5.13 15.28 8.53
N TYR A 92 5.99 14.33 8.16
CA TYR A 92 6.50 14.21 6.80
C TYR A 92 5.41 14.05 5.74
N VAL A 93 4.37 13.24 6.01
CA VAL A 93 3.20 13.13 5.12
C VAL A 93 2.46 14.46 5.01
N ALA A 94 2.26 15.16 6.12
CA ALA A 94 1.60 16.47 6.11
C ALA A 94 2.40 17.49 5.29
N ASP A 95 3.72 17.47 5.37
CA ASP A 95 4.61 18.35 4.61
C ASP A 95 4.50 18.09 3.11
N LEU A 96 4.50 16.80 2.71
CA LEU A 96 4.30 16.41 1.31
C LEU A 96 2.94 16.86 0.76
N VAL A 97 1.87 16.75 1.55
CA VAL A 97 0.53 17.21 1.17
C VAL A 97 0.52 18.72 0.99
N ARG A 98 1.12 19.49 1.91
CA ARG A 98 1.21 20.95 1.80
C ARG A 98 1.98 21.38 0.56
N ALA A 99 3.12 20.73 0.28
CA ALA A 99 3.90 20.99 -0.93
C ALA A 99 3.09 20.70 -2.20
N GLU A 100 2.35 19.59 -2.22
CA GLU A 100 1.48 19.23 -3.35
C GLU A 100 0.35 20.24 -3.57
N THR A 101 -0.30 20.70 -2.50
CA THR A 101 -1.34 21.74 -2.59
C THR A 101 -0.78 23.08 -3.09
N LYS A 102 0.42 23.45 -2.62
CA LYS A 102 1.11 24.67 -3.09
C LYS A 102 1.40 24.59 -4.59
N GLU A 103 1.93 23.47 -5.07
CA GLU A 103 2.22 23.26 -6.50
C GLU A 103 0.95 23.40 -7.37
N VAL A 104 -0.19 22.89 -6.90
CA VAL A 104 -1.48 23.03 -7.60
C VAL A 104 -1.94 24.50 -7.63
N ALA A 105 -1.80 25.21 -6.52
CA ALA A 105 -2.16 26.63 -6.44
C ALA A 105 -1.29 27.50 -7.36
N GLU A 106 0.02 27.25 -7.40
CA GLU A 106 0.96 27.91 -8.30
C GLU A 106 0.63 27.62 -9.77
N SER A 107 0.35 26.36 -10.11
CA SER A 107 -0.05 25.97 -11.47
C SER A 107 -1.34 26.65 -11.91
N ALA A 108 -2.32 26.80 -11.01
CA ALA A 108 -3.56 27.51 -11.29
C ALA A 108 -3.34 29.01 -11.51
N ALA A 109 -2.51 29.64 -10.67
CA ALA A 109 -2.15 31.05 -10.83
C ALA A 109 -1.42 31.33 -12.16
N SER A 110 -0.49 30.45 -12.56
CA SER A 110 0.21 30.55 -13.85
C SER A 110 -0.73 30.36 -15.05
N ALA A 111 -1.71 29.45 -14.95
CA ALA A 111 -2.70 29.25 -16.01
C ALA A 111 -3.60 30.49 -16.20
N SER A 112 -3.96 31.18 -15.12
CA SER A 112 -4.77 32.41 -15.18
C SER A 112 -4.00 33.63 -15.70
N ALA A 113 -2.68 33.68 -15.55
CA ALA A 113 -1.85 34.79 -16.03
C ALA A 113 -1.54 34.72 -17.53
N THR A 114 -1.75 33.58 -18.17
CA THR A 114 -1.51 33.40 -19.60
C THR A 114 -2.71 33.92 -20.37
N PHE A 115 -2.67 35.19 -20.78
CA PHE A 115 -3.65 35.74 -21.72
C PHE A 115 -3.68 34.89 -23.00
N PRO A 116 -4.86 34.72 -23.64
CA PRO A 116 -4.98 33.96 -24.87
C PRO A 116 -4.27 34.69 -26.00
N SER A 117 -2.99 34.37 -26.20
CA SER A 117 -2.30 34.71 -27.43
C SER A 117 -2.79 33.75 -28.50
N ASN A 118 -3.38 34.28 -29.57
CA ASN A 118 -4.03 33.54 -30.67
C ASN A 118 -3.05 32.74 -31.56
N SER A 119 -1.94 32.23 -31.01
CA SER A 119 -1.04 31.34 -31.75
C SER A 119 -1.68 29.96 -31.87
N ILE A 120 -2.30 29.72 -33.01
CA ILE A 120 -2.73 28.42 -33.53
C ILE A 120 -1.46 27.59 -33.80
N ASP A 121 -0.79 27.13 -32.75
CA ASP A 121 0.24 26.10 -32.85
C ASP A 121 -0.27 24.88 -32.12
N ASP A 122 -1.00 24.09 -32.89
CA ASP A 122 -1.44 22.74 -32.57
C ASP A 122 -0.24 21.78 -32.54
N ASN A 123 -0.35 20.76 -31.70
CA ASN A 123 0.54 19.58 -31.62
C ASN A 123 1.92 19.76 -30.98
N GLY A 124 1.94 19.71 -29.65
CA GLY A 124 3.15 19.34 -28.92
C GLY A 124 3.16 19.66 -27.45
N ARG A 125 1.99 19.82 -26.79
CA ARG A 125 1.94 20.05 -25.35
C ARG A 125 2.66 18.89 -24.67
N SER A 126 3.90 19.17 -24.27
CA SER A 126 4.81 18.25 -23.62
C SER A 126 4.12 17.74 -22.35
N THR A 127 3.39 16.63 -22.49
CA THR A 127 2.67 15.97 -21.40
C THR A 127 3.72 15.28 -20.58
N SER A 128 4.49 16.08 -19.82
CA SER A 128 5.40 15.56 -18.81
C SER A 128 4.63 14.48 -18.05
N PRO A 129 5.15 13.24 -17.99
CA PRO A 129 4.38 12.11 -17.50
C PRO A 129 3.90 12.45 -16.10
N GLN A 130 2.57 12.49 -15.91
CA GLN A 130 1.99 12.91 -14.64
C GLN A 130 2.42 11.91 -13.56
N ARG A 131 3.02 12.43 -12.49
CA ARG A 131 3.50 11.63 -11.36
C ARG A 131 2.80 12.07 -10.08
N LEU A 132 2.55 11.13 -9.19
CA LEU A 132 1.83 11.31 -7.93
C LEU A 132 2.57 10.64 -6.78
N THR A 133 2.36 11.18 -5.57
CA THR A 133 2.92 10.61 -4.35
C THR A 133 2.02 9.51 -3.80
N CYS A 134 2.60 8.33 -3.57
CA CYS A 134 1.95 7.29 -2.77
C CYS A 134 2.23 7.54 -1.29
N TYR A 135 1.23 7.90 -0.49
CA TYR A 135 1.43 8.22 0.93
C TYR A 135 1.60 6.97 1.83
N SER A 136 1.49 5.77 1.25
CA SER A 136 1.78 4.52 1.96
C SER A 136 3.27 4.14 1.93
N CYS A 137 3.93 4.27 0.77
CA CYS A 137 5.38 4.02 0.63
C CYS A 137 6.23 5.28 0.45
N LEU A 138 5.59 6.46 0.39
CA LEU A 138 6.22 7.78 0.23
C LEU A 138 7.02 7.94 -1.06
N ARG A 139 6.75 7.11 -2.08
CA ARG A 139 7.40 7.19 -3.40
C ARG A 139 6.60 8.08 -4.35
N TYR A 140 7.31 8.83 -5.17
CA TYR A 140 6.78 9.59 -6.29
C TYR A 140 6.76 8.74 -7.57
N LEU A 141 5.58 8.30 -7.99
CA LEU A 141 5.37 7.25 -8.99
C LEU A 141 4.56 7.77 -10.19
N PRO A 142 4.70 7.16 -11.38
CA PRO A 142 3.85 7.47 -12.52
C PRO A 142 2.36 7.28 -12.22
N ILE A 143 1.50 8.06 -12.88
CA ILE A 143 0.04 8.03 -12.68
C ILE A 143 -0.57 6.64 -12.91
N HIS A 144 -0.04 5.86 -13.86
CA HIS A 144 -0.50 4.50 -14.15
C HIS A 144 -0.27 3.49 -12.99
N SER A 145 0.52 3.88 -11.97
CA SER A 145 0.69 3.10 -10.74
C SER A 145 -0.46 3.27 -9.74
N PHE A 146 -1.48 4.06 -10.08
CA PHE A 146 -2.63 4.38 -9.24
C PHE A 146 -3.92 4.06 -10.00
N SER A 147 -4.94 3.54 -9.30
CA SER A 147 -6.28 3.42 -9.90
C SER A 147 -6.89 4.80 -10.10
N THR A 148 -7.81 4.95 -11.05
CA THR A 148 -8.50 6.21 -11.36
C THR A 148 -9.20 6.79 -10.13
N THR A 149 -9.73 5.94 -9.25
CA THR A 149 -10.32 6.36 -7.96
C THR A 149 -9.32 6.98 -6.99
N GLN A 150 -8.02 6.69 -7.14
CA GLN A 150 -6.94 7.31 -6.39
C GLN A 150 -6.42 8.59 -7.04
N THR A 151 -6.74 8.86 -8.31
CA THR A 151 -6.24 10.04 -9.04
C THR A 151 -7.32 11.11 -9.27
N THR A 152 -8.58 10.78 -9.04
CA THR A 152 -9.74 11.65 -9.28
C THR A 152 -10.48 12.03 -8.01
N ARG A 153 -11.47 12.93 -8.14
CA ARG A 153 -12.36 13.38 -7.06
C ARG A 153 -11.54 13.87 -5.85
N ARG A 154 -11.96 13.51 -4.64
CA ARG A 154 -11.34 13.96 -3.38
C ARG A 154 -9.90 13.49 -3.18
N ARG A 155 -9.44 12.48 -3.92
CA ARG A 155 -8.07 11.94 -3.85
C ARG A 155 -7.17 12.48 -4.96
N GLY A 156 -7.70 13.32 -5.84
CA GLY A 156 -6.92 14.00 -6.86
C GLY A 156 -5.85 14.90 -6.26
N LYS A 157 -4.97 15.40 -7.14
CA LYS A 157 -3.87 16.26 -6.72
C LYS A 157 -4.39 17.55 -6.05
N GLY A 158 -3.87 17.89 -4.87
CA GLY A 158 -4.30 19.08 -4.10
C GLY A 158 -5.67 18.99 -3.41
N HIS A 159 -6.37 17.85 -3.47
CA HIS A 159 -7.68 17.69 -2.84
C HIS A 159 -7.61 17.20 -1.38
N ALA A 160 -8.72 17.33 -0.64
CA ALA A 160 -8.80 17.05 0.81
C ALA A 160 -8.38 15.63 1.23
N ASP A 161 -8.62 14.62 0.40
CA ASP A 161 -8.24 13.22 0.66
C ASP A 161 -6.97 12.79 -0.09
N ALA A 162 -6.18 13.74 -0.64
CA ALA A 162 -4.93 13.46 -1.35
C ALA A 162 -3.97 12.61 -0.51
N SER A 163 -3.88 12.87 0.79
CA SER A 163 -3.03 12.14 1.76
C SER A 163 -3.39 10.66 1.91
N LYS A 164 -4.60 10.26 1.49
CA LYS A 164 -5.06 8.86 1.54
C LYS A 164 -4.65 8.07 0.30
N ARG A 165 -3.98 8.68 -0.70
CA ARG A 165 -3.53 7.99 -1.91
C ARG A 165 -2.55 6.86 -1.63
N PHE A 166 -2.65 5.82 -2.44
CA PHE A 166 -1.70 4.72 -2.45
C PHE A 166 -1.56 4.11 -3.84
N CYS A 167 -0.37 3.61 -4.15
CA CYS A 167 -0.12 2.89 -5.40
C CYS A 167 -0.62 1.44 -5.34
N VAL A 168 -0.72 0.81 -6.51
CA VAL A 168 -1.11 -0.61 -6.69
C VAL A 168 -0.31 -1.53 -5.76
N THR A 169 1.01 -1.43 -5.76
CA THR A 169 1.88 -2.29 -4.94
C THR A 169 1.56 -2.16 -3.45
N CYS A 170 1.30 -0.94 -2.98
CA CYS A 170 0.91 -0.72 -1.58
C CYS A 170 -0.50 -1.23 -1.30
N ALA A 171 -1.44 -1.09 -2.24
CA ALA A 171 -2.79 -1.58 -2.11
C ALA A 171 -2.80 -3.10 -1.91
N LEU A 172 -2.07 -3.83 -2.75
CA LEU A 172 -1.96 -5.28 -2.70
C LEU A 172 -1.22 -5.75 -1.43
N ARG A 173 -0.03 -5.20 -1.17
CA ARG A 173 0.80 -5.58 -0.02
C ARG A 173 0.12 -5.32 1.31
N LEU A 174 -0.58 -4.19 1.44
CA LEU A 174 -1.29 -3.80 2.67
C LEU A 174 -2.75 -4.27 2.68
N ARG A 175 -3.18 -5.09 1.69
CA ARG A 175 -4.55 -5.61 1.54
C ARG A 175 -5.63 -4.53 1.67
N LYS A 176 -5.40 -3.38 1.04
CA LYS A 176 -6.34 -2.24 1.02
C LYS A 176 -7.51 -2.45 0.06
N TRP A 177 -7.35 -3.36 -0.89
CA TRP A 177 -8.40 -3.73 -1.83
C TRP A 177 -8.97 -5.09 -1.43
N GLU A 178 -10.29 -5.20 -1.52
CA GLU A 178 -10.98 -6.46 -1.33
C GLU A 178 -10.86 -7.29 -2.60
N PRO A 179 -10.54 -8.60 -2.49
CA PRO A 179 -10.55 -9.49 -3.63
C PRO A 179 -11.92 -9.49 -4.31
N GLY A 180 -11.90 -9.45 -5.64
CA GLY A 180 -13.05 -9.36 -6.51
C GLY A 180 -13.42 -7.96 -6.93
N ILE A 181 -12.77 -6.93 -6.38
CA ILE A 181 -12.99 -5.57 -6.84
C ILE A 181 -12.47 -5.37 -8.26
N THR A 182 -13.26 -4.68 -9.08
CA THR A 182 -12.83 -4.17 -10.37
C THR A 182 -12.39 -2.72 -10.22
N LEU A 183 -11.29 -2.37 -10.86
CA LEU A 183 -10.61 -1.08 -10.73
C LEU A 183 -10.29 -0.56 -12.12
N SER A 184 -10.52 0.74 -12.32
CA SER A 184 -10.11 1.42 -13.55
C SER A 184 -8.72 2.04 -13.37
N PHE A 185 -7.92 2.02 -14.42
CA PHE A 185 -6.58 2.61 -14.53
C PHE A 185 -6.47 3.43 -15.82
N SER A 186 -5.38 4.17 -15.98
CA SER A 186 -5.09 4.88 -17.23
C SER A 186 -4.85 3.95 -18.42
N TRP A 187 -4.59 2.67 -18.17
CA TRP A 187 -4.33 1.64 -19.19
C TRP A 187 -5.51 0.69 -19.40
N GLY A 188 -6.66 0.93 -18.76
CA GLY A 188 -7.85 0.09 -18.90
C GLY A 188 -8.39 -0.41 -17.56
N GLU A 189 -9.27 -1.40 -17.61
CA GLU A 189 -9.85 -2.02 -16.42
C GLU A 189 -9.03 -3.21 -15.93
N ALA A 190 -9.13 -3.49 -14.64
CA ALA A 190 -8.46 -4.63 -14.01
C ALA A 190 -9.29 -5.20 -12.88
N VAL A 191 -9.18 -6.50 -12.65
CA VAL A 191 -9.78 -7.19 -11.52
C VAL A 191 -8.70 -7.62 -10.54
N TYR A 192 -8.92 -7.36 -9.25
CA TYR A 192 -8.11 -8.00 -8.21
C TYR A 192 -8.72 -9.37 -7.91
N CYS A 193 -8.25 -10.42 -8.59
CA CYS A 193 -8.94 -11.71 -8.64
C CYS A 193 -9.12 -12.36 -7.26
N ARG A 194 -10.35 -12.81 -6.95
CA ARG A 194 -10.69 -13.53 -5.71
C ARG A 194 -9.88 -14.80 -5.48
N ARG A 195 -9.49 -15.48 -6.57
CA ARG A 195 -8.74 -16.73 -6.56
C ARG A 195 -7.24 -16.56 -6.47
N CYS A 196 -6.62 -16.08 -7.54
CA CYS A 196 -5.15 -16.00 -7.60
C CYS A 196 -4.57 -14.83 -6.82
N ARG A 197 -5.41 -13.90 -6.33
CA ARG A 197 -4.98 -12.69 -5.59
C ARG A 197 -3.95 -11.87 -6.37
N ASN A 198 -4.06 -11.89 -7.70
CA ASN A 198 -3.31 -11.03 -8.60
C ASN A 198 -4.23 -9.97 -9.19
N LEU A 199 -3.68 -8.78 -9.43
CA LEU A 199 -4.34 -7.74 -10.20
C LEU A 199 -4.13 -8.07 -11.68
N MET A 200 -5.21 -8.39 -12.39
CA MET A 200 -5.16 -8.82 -13.78
C MET A 200 -5.85 -7.77 -14.65
N PRO A 201 -5.21 -7.30 -15.73
CA PRO A 201 -5.89 -6.49 -16.75
C PRO A 201 -7.07 -7.23 -17.34
N LEU A 202 -8.11 -6.50 -17.71
CA LEU A 202 -9.29 -7.01 -18.37
C LEU A 202 -9.33 -6.49 -19.81
N GLY A 203 -9.67 -7.37 -20.76
CA GLY A 203 -10.09 -6.95 -22.09
C GLY A 203 -11.46 -6.28 -22.07
N GLU A 204 -11.83 -5.59 -23.14
CA GLU A 204 -13.09 -4.82 -23.23
C GLU A 204 -14.33 -5.69 -22.97
N SER A 205 -14.39 -6.89 -23.53
CA SER A 205 -15.47 -7.86 -23.31
C SER A 205 -15.39 -8.59 -21.97
N ALA A 206 -14.29 -8.44 -21.22
CA ALA A 206 -14.08 -9.16 -19.96
C ALA A 206 -14.54 -8.37 -18.73
N ALA A 207 -14.73 -7.06 -18.89
CA ALA A 207 -15.12 -6.14 -17.82
C ALA A 207 -16.39 -6.56 -17.07
N GLU A 208 -17.42 -6.97 -17.81
CA GLU A 208 -18.74 -7.23 -17.26
C GLU A 208 -18.75 -8.44 -16.33
N TRP A 209 -18.35 -9.62 -16.81
CA TRP A 209 -18.32 -10.81 -15.97
C TRP A 209 -17.27 -10.69 -14.86
N ALA A 210 -16.15 -10.00 -15.07
CA ALA A 210 -15.16 -9.79 -14.02
C ALA A 210 -15.72 -8.94 -12.85
N ARG A 211 -16.61 -7.97 -13.14
CA ARG A 211 -17.35 -7.23 -12.10
C ARG A 211 -18.35 -8.11 -11.35
N ILE A 212 -19.00 -9.04 -12.05
CA ILE A 212 -19.99 -9.97 -11.47
C ILE A 212 -19.32 -10.98 -10.54
N PHE A 213 -18.25 -11.65 -11.01
CA PHE A 213 -17.61 -12.75 -10.28
C PHE A 213 -16.40 -12.35 -9.46
N GLY A 214 -15.77 -11.22 -9.78
CA GLY A 214 -14.50 -10.83 -9.18
C GLY A 214 -13.35 -11.77 -9.54
N LEU A 215 -13.40 -12.42 -10.70
CA LEU A 215 -12.38 -13.38 -11.15
C LEU A 215 -11.59 -12.81 -12.33
N CYS A 216 -10.35 -13.26 -12.51
CA CYS A 216 -9.63 -13.08 -13.77
C CYS A 216 -9.97 -14.19 -14.77
N GLU A 217 -9.59 -14.00 -16.03
CA GLU A 217 -10.03 -14.88 -17.12
C GLU A 217 -9.55 -16.32 -16.94
N GLY A 218 -8.28 -16.51 -16.59
CA GLY A 218 -7.74 -17.84 -16.31
C GLY A 218 -8.45 -18.51 -15.13
N CYS A 219 -8.79 -17.76 -14.07
CA CYS A 219 -9.49 -18.33 -12.92
C CYS A 219 -10.95 -18.67 -13.23
N ARG A 220 -11.63 -17.85 -14.05
CA ARG A 220 -12.97 -18.11 -14.58
C ARG A 220 -12.98 -19.39 -15.42
N ALA A 221 -12.07 -19.49 -16.39
CA ALA A 221 -11.98 -20.64 -17.29
C ALA A 221 -11.77 -21.96 -16.53
N VAL A 222 -10.90 -21.94 -15.51
CA VAL A 222 -10.66 -23.12 -14.66
C VAL A 222 -11.88 -23.50 -13.79
N LEU A 223 -12.82 -22.59 -13.57
CA LEU A 223 -14.10 -22.92 -12.92
C LEU A 223 -15.17 -23.38 -13.91
N GLY A 224 -14.89 -23.37 -15.21
CA GLY A 224 -15.85 -23.77 -16.24
C GLY A 224 -16.99 -22.77 -16.45
N ILE A 225 -16.85 -21.53 -15.98
CA ILE A 225 -17.84 -20.48 -16.19
C ILE A 225 -17.69 -20.00 -17.66
N PRO A 226 -18.74 -20.12 -18.50
CA PRO A 226 -18.71 -19.75 -19.92
C PRO A 226 -18.50 -18.25 -20.11
N ASN A 227 -18.35 -17.77 -21.36
CA ASN A 227 -18.26 -16.33 -21.62
C ASN A 227 -19.67 -15.73 -21.68
N TRP A 228 -19.85 -14.51 -21.16
CA TRP A 228 -21.16 -13.85 -21.08
C TRP A 228 -21.85 -13.74 -22.44
N HIS A 229 -21.09 -13.36 -23.47
CA HIS A 229 -21.61 -13.14 -24.82
C HIS A 229 -21.95 -14.42 -25.61
N GLN A 230 -21.83 -15.61 -25.03
CA GLN A 230 -22.13 -16.86 -25.74
C GLN A 230 -23.59 -17.29 -25.64
N HIS A 231 -24.41 -16.63 -24.83
CA HIS A 231 -25.81 -17.01 -24.63
C HIS A 231 -26.70 -15.78 -24.48
N GLU A 232 -27.20 -15.25 -25.60
CA GLU A 232 -28.28 -14.26 -25.62
C GLU A 232 -29.67 -14.90 -25.44
N ASP A 233 -29.76 -16.24 -25.47
CA ASP A 233 -30.99 -16.97 -25.19
C ASP A 233 -31.23 -17.04 -23.67
N GLY A 234 -32.41 -16.61 -23.23
CA GLY A 234 -32.75 -16.25 -21.84
C GLY A 234 -32.53 -17.28 -20.73
N GLY A 235 -32.03 -18.49 -21.02
CA GLY A 235 -31.64 -19.49 -20.02
C GLY A 235 -30.42 -19.07 -19.21
N ALA A 236 -29.38 -18.54 -19.86
CA ALA A 236 -28.06 -18.35 -19.26
C ALA A 236 -28.06 -17.48 -17.99
N GLN A 237 -29.01 -16.54 -17.89
CA GLN A 237 -29.10 -15.62 -16.77
C GLN A 237 -29.25 -16.34 -15.43
N ALA A 238 -29.98 -17.47 -15.38
CA ALA A 238 -30.17 -18.25 -14.17
C ALA A 238 -28.85 -18.87 -13.67
N PHE A 239 -28.08 -19.50 -14.58
CA PHE A 239 -26.77 -20.04 -14.26
C PHE A 239 -25.81 -18.97 -13.73
N TRP A 240 -25.75 -17.80 -14.39
CA TRP A 240 -24.83 -16.73 -14.00
C TRP A 240 -25.09 -16.24 -12.56
N TYR A 241 -26.36 -16.04 -12.19
CA TYR A 241 -26.71 -15.67 -10.82
C TYR A 241 -26.44 -16.80 -9.82
N GLY A 242 -26.73 -18.05 -10.17
CA GLY A 242 -26.42 -19.20 -9.33
C GLY A 242 -24.92 -19.36 -9.08
N ALA A 243 -24.10 -19.24 -10.12
CA ALA A 243 -22.64 -19.27 -10.02
C ALA A 243 -22.11 -18.11 -9.17
N LYS A 244 -22.70 -16.92 -9.29
CA LYS A 244 -22.30 -15.74 -8.52
C LYS A 244 -22.63 -15.92 -7.05
N GLU A 245 -23.85 -16.36 -6.74
CA GLU A 245 -24.28 -16.62 -5.38
C GLU A 245 -23.41 -17.68 -4.72
N LEU A 246 -23.11 -18.76 -5.43
CA LEU A 246 -22.25 -19.83 -4.95
C LEU A 246 -20.83 -19.32 -4.63
N LEU A 247 -20.27 -18.47 -5.51
CA LEU A 247 -19.00 -17.78 -5.26
C LEU A 247 -19.09 -16.90 -4.01
N ASP A 248 -20.06 -15.99 -3.94
CA ASP A 248 -20.23 -15.06 -2.82
C ASP A 248 -20.39 -15.82 -1.48
N ARG A 249 -21.21 -16.88 -1.44
CA ARG A 249 -21.41 -17.73 -0.27
C ARG A 249 -20.12 -18.42 0.17
N THR A 250 -19.42 -19.05 -0.77
CA THR A 250 -18.14 -19.74 -0.50
C THR A 250 -17.10 -18.78 0.09
N PHE A 251 -17.06 -17.55 -0.41
CA PHE A 251 -16.13 -16.53 0.09
C PHE A 251 -16.55 -15.89 1.42
N ALA A 252 -17.84 -15.75 1.67
CA ALA A 252 -18.36 -15.26 2.94
C ALA A 252 -18.07 -16.24 4.08
N GLU A 253 -18.26 -17.54 3.85
CA GLU A 253 -18.05 -18.59 4.85
C GLU A 253 -16.56 -18.82 5.16
N ARG A 254 -15.69 -18.73 4.15
CA ARG A 254 -14.27 -19.15 4.26
C ARG A 254 -13.25 -18.02 4.22
N GLY A 255 -13.70 -16.77 4.37
CA GLY A 255 -12.94 -15.54 4.07
C GLY A 255 -11.56 -15.37 4.73
N ARG A 256 -11.12 -16.22 5.66
CA ARG A 256 -9.79 -16.19 6.29
C ARG A 256 -9.15 -17.57 6.53
N GLY A 257 -9.60 -18.62 5.84
CA GLY A 257 -9.03 -19.97 5.97
C GLY A 257 -7.55 -20.06 5.58
N ARG A 258 -6.88 -21.12 6.06
CA ARG A 258 -5.48 -21.45 5.72
C ARG A 258 -5.35 -21.75 4.23
N GLU A 259 -4.14 -21.67 3.67
CA GLU A 259 -3.93 -21.89 2.23
C GLU A 259 -4.35 -23.30 1.76
N SER A 260 -4.14 -24.32 2.59
CA SER A 260 -4.58 -25.70 2.30
C SER A 260 -6.10 -25.80 2.15
N GLU A 261 -6.85 -25.16 3.05
CA GLU A 261 -8.32 -25.12 3.01
C GLU A 261 -8.84 -24.42 1.73
N ARG A 262 -8.03 -23.58 1.09
CA ARG A 262 -8.41 -22.92 -0.16
C ARG A 262 -8.33 -23.85 -1.36
N VAL A 263 -7.39 -24.79 -1.41
CA VAL A 263 -7.27 -25.71 -2.55
C VAL A 263 -8.52 -26.58 -2.64
N ASP A 264 -8.89 -27.20 -1.52
CA ASP A 264 -10.09 -28.04 -1.42
C ASP A 264 -11.36 -27.25 -1.74
N MET A 265 -11.43 -26.00 -1.27
CA MET A 265 -12.53 -25.08 -1.58
C MET A 265 -12.70 -24.83 -3.09
N TRP A 266 -11.60 -24.69 -3.85
CA TRP A 266 -11.69 -24.42 -5.28
C TRP A 266 -12.15 -25.62 -6.09
N GLU A 267 -11.75 -26.83 -5.68
CA GLU A 267 -12.24 -28.05 -6.29
C GLU A 267 -13.72 -28.30 -6.00
N GLU A 268 -14.13 -28.08 -4.75
CA GLU A 268 -15.53 -28.14 -4.34
C GLU A 268 -16.37 -27.14 -5.14
N LEU A 269 -15.89 -25.90 -5.27
CA LEU A 269 -16.58 -24.87 -6.05
C LEU A 269 -16.68 -25.25 -7.53
N ARG A 270 -15.60 -25.78 -8.13
CA ARG A 270 -15.63 -26.24 -9.52
C ARG A 270 -16.68 -27.33 -9.72
N LYS A 271 -16.75 -28.31 -8.81
CA LYS A 271 -17.76 -29.39 -8.87
C LYS A 271 -19.18 -28.82 -8.78
N LYS A 272 -19.43 -27.90 -7.84
CA LYS A 272 -20.75 -27.27 -7.68
C LYS A 272 -21.15 -26.42 -8.89
N ILE A 273 -20.22 -25.68 -9.50
CA ILE A 273 -20.48 -24.95 -10.76
C ILE A 273 -20.79 -25.90 -11.91
N ALA A 274 -20.08 -27.03 -12.01
CA ALA A 274 -20.37 -28.05 -13.03
C ALA A 274 -21.77 -28.65 -12.86
N VAL A 275 -22.20 -28.91 -11.62
CA VAL A 275 -23.56 -29.39 -11.32
C VAL A 275 -24.61 -28.34 -11.71
N LEU A 276 -24.41 -27.06 -11.35
CA LEU A 276 -25.31 -25.97 -11.74
C LEU A 276 -25.50 -25.89 -13.26
N ARG A 277 -24.42 -26.10 -14.03
CA ARG A 277 -24.47 -26.10 -15.48
C ARG A 277 -25.30 -27.27 -16.04
N LEU A 278 -25.11 -28.47 -15.50
CA LEU A 278 -25.88 -29.65 -15.92
C LEU A 278 -27.38 -29.51 -15.60
N SER A 279 -27.73 -28.87 -14.49
CA SER A 279 -29.13 -28.61 -14.13
C SER A 279 -29.82 -27.69 -15.13
N GLU A 280 -29.13 -26.64 -15.60
CA GLU A 280 -29.66 -25.72 -16.62
C GLU A 280 -29.87 -26.42 -17.97
N GLU A 281 -28.93 -27.29 -18.39
CA GLU A 281 -29.04 -28.06 -19.64
C GLU A 281 -30.21 -29.06 -19.65
N LEU A 282 -30.72 -29.46 -18.47
CA LEU A 282 -31.86 -30.38 -18.33
C LEU A 282 -33.23 -29.69 -18.24
N GLU A 283 -33.26 -28.37 -18.00
CA GLU A 283 -34.50 -27.59 -17.90
C GLU A 283 -34.96 -26.99 -19.25
N VAL A 284 -34.14 -27.12 -20.30
CA VAL A 284 -34.42 -26.69 -21.69
C VAL A 284 -35.01 -27.83 -22.51
#